data_AF-B8GCE2-F1
#
_entry.id   AF-B8GCE2-F1
#
_cell.length_a   1.000
_cell.length_b   1.000
_cell.length_c   1.000
_cell.angle_alpha   90.00
_cell.angle_beta   90.00
_cell.angle_gamma   90.00
#
_symmetry.space_group_name_H-M   'P 1'
#
loop_
_entity.id
_entity.type
_entity.pdbx_description
1 polymer ?
#
loop_
_entity_poly.entity_id
_entity_poly.type
_entity_poly.pdbx_seq_one_letter_code
_entity_poly.pdbx_strand_id
1 'polypeptide(L)'
;MQEIVIPFQIVIGALTPQGYPLRALCGERTVEATMTPPVLTASPAEMGVELGNMLLQAPIRSLLIEAAREAIEQGARMQMRLVIEAPELVTLPWEWIALHKGEQHWQPALREDYTLVRMSTRAIRPLPPRRVSGPLRLLIAVARGYEATADTLGEALIEPVRAGLLVVDRLRDATADEVVAELAAEPRHMLHIIGDIEQPLRQAPRLRLGRAVNANELAELLVSLDDLRLITVAGTPSEACTIFAANLHAADGRAVAALPNINPTAQAHWSTAFYQALASGEPVDIAMTSGRTALMNAAEPWGAPQLYLAPGGEQLFRPGEPPIAPVPSEAIRPLRQPAVPLRRPRFTPTETEVGTPTRRLHTLRRRFHLQPQVIALIIAGLVLILLVSQVINVPGSNVLPTPVATPTPPLLLDPVRIPVPTLFPTPAP
;
A
#
# COMPACT_ATOMS: atom_id res chain seq x y z
N MET A 1 9.27 14.61 22.71
CA MET A 1 10.21 15.45 21.94
C MET A 1 10.10 15.01 20.49
N GLN A 2 10.12 15.90 19.49
CA GLN A 2 10.19 15.43 18.10
C GLN A 2 11.59 14.87 17.86
N GLU A 3 11.66 13.64 17.37
CA GLU A 3 12.91 13.01 16.97
C GLU A 3 13.52 13.79 15.79
N ILE A 4 14.82 14.00 15.83
CA ILE A 4 15.56 14.63 14.74
C ILE A 4 15.91 13.54 13.73
N VAL A 5 15.59 13.77 12.46
CA VAL A 5 15.89 12.84 11.36
C VAL A 5 16.87 13.52 10.39
N ILE A 6 18.07 12.97 10.27
CA ILE A 6 19.06 13.42 9.28
C ILE A 6 18.79 12.68 7.95
N PRO A 7 18.48 13.39 6.85
CA PRO A 7 18.24 12.77 5.56
C PRO A 7 19.56 12.52 4.81
N PHE A 8 19.83 11.26 4.47
CA PHE A 8 20.89 10.88 3.55
C PHE A 8 20.27 10.41 2.24
N GLN A 9 20.36 11.23 1.19
CA GLN A 9 19.70 10.95 -0.09
C GLN A 9 20.69 10.42 -1.12
N ILE A 10 20.33 9.35 -1.83
CA ILE A 10 21.03 8.87 -3.02
C ILE A 10 20.07 8.99 -4.21
N VAL A 11 20.48 9.72 -5.24
CA VAL A 11 19.78 9.83 -6.51
C VAL A 11 20.46 8.93 -7.53
N ILE A 12 19.69 8.03 -8.15
CA ILE A 12 20.10 7.19 -9.28
C ILE A 12 19.47 7.79 -10.54
N GLY A 13 20.27 8.52 -11.31
CA GLY A 13 19.83 9.16 -12.55
C GLY A 13 19.61 8.17 -13.70
N ALA A 14 19.12 8.68 -14.84
CA ALA A 14 18.92 7.88 -16.06
C ALA A 14 20.24 7.35 -16.67
N LEU A 15 20.16 6.26 -17.44
CA LEU A 15 21.32 5.64 -18.10
C LEU A 15 22.05 6.61 -19.05
N THR A 16 23.36 6.74 -18.87
CA THR A 16 24.28 7.48 -19.74
C THR A 16 25.30 6.52 -20.38
N PRO A 17 26.08 6.93 -21.40
CA PRO A 17 27.16 6.11 -21.96
C PRO A 17 28.21 5.65 -20.93
N GLN A 18 28.33 6.34 -19.80
CA GLN A 18 29.24 6.00 -18.70
C GLN A 18 28.61 5.05 -17.65
N GLY A 19 27.30 4.84 -17.70
CA GLY A 19 26.50 4.13 -16.69
C GLY A 19 25.40 5.01 -16.08
N TYR A 20 24.85 4.61 -14.95
CA TYR A 20 23.88 5.39 -14.20
C TYR A 20 24.61 6.37 -13.26
N PRO A 21 24.42 7.69 -13.38
CA PRO A 21 25.03 8.65 -12.48
C PRO A 21 24.40 8.53 -11.09
N LEU A 22 25.24 8.40 -10.07
CA LEU A 22 24.85 8.43 -8.66
C LEU A 22 25.21 9.77 -8.07
N ARG A 23 24.28 10.39 -7.33
CA ARG A 23 24.56 11.59 -6.53
C ARG A 23 24.03 11.40 -5.12
N ALA A 24 24.92 11.41 -4.13
CA ALA A 24 24.56 11.34 -2.73
C ALA A 24 24.65 12.72 -2.06
N LEU A 25 23.68 13.05 -1.21
CA LEU A 25 23.53 14.34 -0.56
C LEU A 25 23.25 14.18 0.94
N CYS A 26 23.88 15.03 1.76
CA CYS A 26 23.60 15.14 3.20
C CYS A 26 23.84 16.58 3.68
N GLY A 27 22.75 17.32 3.91
CA GLY A 27 22.81 18.78 4.04
C GLY A 27 23.36 19.42 2.76
N GLU A 28 24.29 20.37 2.91
CA GLU A 28 24.95 21.02 1.78
C GLU A 28 26.04 20.15 1.10
N ARG A 29 26.44 19.01 1.71
CA ARG A 29 27.46 18.12 1.14
C ARG A 29 26.86 17.28 0.02
N THR A 30 27.55 17.23 -1.11
CA THR A 30 27.20 16.39 -2.26
C THR A 30 28.44 15.62 -2.74
N VAL A 31 28.28 14.35 -3.07
CA VAL A 31 29.30 13.53 -3.75
C VAL A 31 28.67 12.78 -4.92
N GLU A 32 29.46 12.56 -5.97
CA GLU A 32 29.02 11.90 -7.19
C GLU A 32 29.85 10.65 -7.49
N ALA A 33 29.24 9.68 -8.15
CA ALA A 33 29.84 8.44 -8.63
C ALA A 33 29.07 7.94 -9.87
N THR A 34 29.55 6.86 -10.50
CA THR A 34 28.84 6.25 -11.64
C THR A 34 28.67 4.77 -11.42
N MET A 35 27.44 4.28 -11.44
CA MET A 35 27.08 2.88 -11.28
C MET A 35 27.02 2.20 -12.66
N THR A 36 27.74 1.09 -12.81
CA THR A 36 27.59 0.23 -13.99
C THR A 36 26.20 -0.40 -14.03
N PRO A 37 25.65 -0.72 -15.22
CA PRO A 37 24.36 -1.41 -15.28
C PRO A 37 24.36 -2.71 -14.48
N PRO A 38 23.36 -2.92 -13.59
CA PRO A 38 23.34 -4.07 -12.71
C PRO A 38 23.03 -5.35 -13.49
N VAL A 39 23.81 -6.39 -13.25
CA VAL A 39 23.60 -7.75 -13.76
C VAL A 39 23.48 -8.67 -12.56
N LEU A 40 22.26 -8.77 -12.01
CA LEU A 40 21.98 -9.57 -10.83
C LEU A 40 21.73 -11.02 -11.25
N THR A 41 22.63 -11.94 -10.87
CA THR A 41 22.52 -13.38 -11.19
C THR A 41 22.63 -14.29 -9.96
N ALA A 42 22.77 -13.69 -8.78
CA ALA A 42 23.12 -14.38 -7.54
C ALA A 42 21.92 -14.63 -6.61
N SER A 43 22.15 -15.34 -5.50
CA SER A 43 21.13 -15.55 -4.45
C SER A 43 20.74 -14.23 -3.75
N PRO A 44 19.61 -14.15 -3.01
CA PRO A 44 19.17 -12.89 -2.39
C PRO A 44 20.22 -12.22 -1.48
N ALA A 45 21.06 -13.02 -0.78
CA ALA A 45 22.11 -12.49 0.09
C ALA A 45 23.29 -11.92 -0.71
N GLU A 46 23.73 -12.62 -1.75
CA GLU A 46 24.80 -12.17 -2.66
C GLU A 46 24.35 -10.95 -3.47
N MET A 47 23.12 -10.98 -4.00
CA MET A 47 22.44 -9.87 -4.66
C MET A 47 22.40 -8.62 -3.79
N GLY A 48 22.15 -8.76 -2.48
CA GLY A 48 22.21 -7.66 -1.52
C GLY A 48 23.59 -7.01 -1.41
N VAL A 49 24.66 -7.82 -1.44
CA VAL A 49 26.06 -7.35 -1.42
C VAL A 49 26.46 -6.73 -2.76
N GLU A 50 25.99 -7.27 -3.89
CA GLU A 50 26.16 -6.68 -5.22
C GLU A 50 25.51 -5.28 -5.28
N LEU A 51 24.23 -5.17 -4.90
CA LEU A 51 23.49 -3.90 -4.83
C LEU A 51 24.19 -2.89 -3.90
N GLY A 52 24.64 -3.33 -2.72
CA GLY A 52 25.37 -2.48 -1.78
C GLY A 52 26.71 -1.97 -2.33
N ASN A 53 27.48 -2.81 -3.02
CA ASN A 53 28.74 -2.40 -3.64
C ASN A 53 28.54 -1.47 -4.84
N MET A 54 27.50 -1.70 -5.65
CA MET A 54 27.16 -0.86 -6.81
C MET A 54 26.71 0.54 -6.38
N LEU A 55 25.86 0.64 -5.35
CA LEU A 55 25.28 1.91 -4.90
C LEU A 55 26.19 2.69 -3.94
N LEU A 56 26.83 2.01 -2.98
CA LEU A 56 27.62 2.64 -1.91
C LEU A 56 29.11 2.65 -2.26
N GLN A 57 29.45 3.22 -3.41
CA GLN A 57 30.84 3.38 -3.86
C GLN A 57 31.64 4.28 -2.90
N ALA A 58 32.97 4.25 -2.95
CA ALA A 58 33.83 4.85 -1.93
C ALA A 58 33.48 6.32 -1.56
N PRO A 59 33.20 7.26 -2.50
CA PRO A 59 32.81 8.63 -2.14
C PRO A 59 31.49 8.68 -1.36
N ILE A 60 30.47 7.95 -1.84
CA ILE A 60 29.14 7.85 -1.24
C ILE A 60 29.23 7.21 0.16
N ARG A 61 30.04 6.16 0.29
CA ARG A 61 30.27 5.42 1.54
C ARG A 61 30.94 6.28 2.61
N SER A 62 31.90 7.12 2.23
CA SER A 62 32.52 8.08 3.16
C SER A 62 31.50 9.10 3.67
N LEU A 63 30.72 9.73 2.77
CA LEU A 63 29.68 10.68 3.17
C LEU A 63 28.60 10.03 4.05
N LEU A 64 28.21 8.79 3.76
CA LEU A 64 27.28 8.00 4.57
C LEU A 64 27.80 7.77 5.99
N ILE A 65 29.09 7.42 6.14
CA ILE A 65 29.73 7.19 7.43
C ILE A 65 29.84 8.50 8.24
N GLU A 66 30.09 9.63 7.59
CA GLU A 66 30.07 10.94 8.24
C GLU A 66 28.66 11.32 8.71
N ALA A 67 27.65 11.21 7.84
CA ALA A 67 26.25 11.49 8.16
C ALA A 67 25.72 10.62 9.31
N ALA A 68 26.14 9.35 9.34
CA ALA A 68 25.82 8.41 10.41
C ALA A 68 26.40 8.82 11.76
N ARG A 69 27.66 9.28 11.80
CA ARG A 69 28.30 9.79 13.04
C ARG A 69 27.62 11.07 13.51
N GLU A 70 27.34 11.98 12.60
CA GLU A 70 26.64 13.23 12.88
C GLU A 70 25.26 12.98 13.49
N ALA A 71 24.51 12.00 12.98
CA ALA A 71 23.22 11.61 13.57
C ALA A 71 23.37 11.14 15.02
N ILE A 72 24.33 10.23 15.28
CA ILE A 72 24.62 9.73 16.63
C ILE A 72 25.04 10.87 17.57
N GLU A 73 25.92 11.78 17.13
CA GLU A 73 26.39 12.94 17.91
C GLU A 73 25.26 13.92 18.26
N GLN A 74 24.25 14.05 17.38
CA GLN A 74 23.08 14.91 17.60
C GLN A 74 21.94 14.23 18.38
N GLY A 75 22.06 12.94 18.72
CA GLY A 75 20.95 12.15 19.28
C GLY A 75 19.79 12.00 18.30
N ALA A 76 20.10 12.00 17.00
CA ALA A 76 19.20 11.90 15.87
C ALA A 76 19.31 10.50 15.23
N ARG A 77 18.30 10.11 14.44
CA ARG A 77 18.40 8.96 13.53
C ARG A 77 18.68 9.40 12.10
N MET A 78 19.25 8.51 11.28
CA MET A 78 19.41 8.76 9.86
C MET A 78 18.30 8.07 9.06
N GLN A 79 17.82 8.73 8.00
CA GLN A 79 16.95 8.11 7.00
C GLN A 79 17.68 8.08 5.64
N MET A 80 17.91 6.86 5.13
CA MET A 80 18.39 6.63 3.79
C MET A 80 17.24 6.76 2.78
N ARG A 81 17.38 7.72 1.86
CA ARG A 81 16.37 8.09 0.86
C ARG A 81 16.86 7.71 -0.54
N LEU A 82 16.20 6.75 -1.18
CA LEU A 82 16.49 6.37 -2.57
C LEU A 82 15.56 7.09 -3.53
N VAL A 83 16.12 7.96 -4.37
CA VAL A 83 15.44 8.56 -5.52
C VAL A 83 15.88 7.82 -6.77
N ILE A 84 14.96 7.11 -7.42
CA ILE A 84 15.25 6.27 -8.60
C ILE A 84 14.59 6.94 -9.81
N GLU A 85 15.39 7.59 -10.65
CA GLU A 85 14.89 8.28 -11.85
C GLU A 85 14.81 7.35 -13.07
N ALA A 86 15.65 6.32 -13.11
CA ALA A 86 15.66 5.26 -14.13
C ALA A 86 14.53 4.23 -13.88
N PRO A 87 13.46 4.18 -14.70
CA PRO A 87 12.30 3.31 -14.44
C PRO A 87 12.63 1.82 -14.37
N GLU A 88 13.57 1.36 -15.19
CA GLU A 88 14.09 -0.01 -15.23
C GLU A 88 14.81 -0.45 -13.94
N LEU A 89 15.23 0.50 -13.11
CA LEU A 89 15.86 0.23 -11.81
C LEU A 89 14.87 0.27 -10.64
N VAL A 90 13.61 0.67 -10.87
CA VAL A 90 12.58 0.72 -9.81
C VAL A 90 12.19 -0.68 -9.37
N THR A 91 12.20 -1.68 -10.26
CA THR A 91 11.87 -3.07 -9.90
C THR A 91 12.94 -3.79 -9.09
N LEU A 92 14.16 -3.24 -9.01
CA LEU A 92 15.25 -3.87 -8.26
C LEU A 92 14.97 -3.83 -6.75
N PRO A 93 15.35 -4.87 -5.99
CA PRO A 93 14.97 -5.01 -4.59
C PRO A 93 16.02 -4.33 -3.69
N TRP A 94 16.17 -3.01 -3.84
CA TRP A 94 17.16 -2.18 -3.14
C TRP A 94 17.14 -2.33 -1.61
N GLU A 95 16.04 -2.77 -1.04
CA GLU A 95 15.89 -3.07 0.37
C GLU A 95 16.87 -4.15 0.87
N TRP A 96 17.37 -5.02 -0.01
CA TRP A 96 18.39 -6.02 0.32
C TRP A 96 19.83 -5.47 0.37
N ILE A 97 20.06 -4.17 0.09
CA ILE A 97 21.39 -3.55 0.17
C ILE A 97 22.12 -4.01 1.43
N ALA A 98 23.29 -4.60 1.24
CA ALA A 98 24.16 -5.06 2.31
C ALA A 98 25.60 -4.62 2.04
N LEU A 99 26.31 -4.20 3.10
CA LEU A 99 27.76 -4.13 3.08
C LEU A 99 28.34 -5.23 3.97
N HIS A 100 29.38 -5.89 3.48
CA HIS A 100 30.04 -7.01 4.15
C HIS A 100 31.50 -6.65 4.46
N LYS A 101 31.96 -6.98 5.67
CA LYS A 101 33.37 -6.83 6.09
C LYS A 101 33.76 -7.97 7.03
N GLY A 102 34.18 -9.09 6.45
CA GLY A 102 34.28 -10.34 7.21
C GLY A 102 32.89 -10.71 7.75
N GLU A 103 32.82 -11.30 8.93
CA GLU A 103 31.55 -11.75 9.52
C GLU A 103 30.52 -10.60 9.75
N GLN A 104 30.95 -9.33 9.75
CA GLN A 104 30.04 -8.20 9.90
C GLN A 104 29.23 -7.91 8.64
N HIS A 105 27.90 -7.95 8.78
CA HIS A 105 26.93 -7.61 7.75
C HIS A 105 26.17 -6.35 8.19
N TRP A 106 26.18 -5.31 7.35
CA TRP A 106 25.44 -4.07 7.59
C TRP A 106 24.30 -3.97 6.57
N GLN A 107 23.07 -4.10 7.08
CA GLN A 107 21.82 -4.09 6.32
C GLN A 107 20.94 -2.94 6.84
N PRO A 108 20.96 -1.74 6.21
CA PRO A 108 20.27 -0.56 6.75
C PRO A 108 18.77 -0.75 6.88
N ALA A 109 18.11 -1.46 5.96
CA ALA A 109 16.66 -1.64 5.96
C ALA A 109 16.08 -2.40 7.19
N LEU A 110 16.94 -2.97 8.05
CA LEU A 110 16.60 -3.66 9.30
C LEU A 110 16.96 -2.84 10.55
N ARG A 111 17.39 -1.59 10.39
CA ARG A 111 17.92 -0.75 11.46
C ARG A 111 17.04 0.48 11.69
N GLU A 112 16.63 0.68 12.93
CA GLU A 112 15.81 1.84 13.33
C GLU A 112 16.63 3.14 13.31
N ASP A 113 17.94 3.05 13.52
CA ASP A 113 18.89 4.17 13.37
C ASP A 113 19.26 4.48 11.89
N TYR A 114 18.85 3.64 10.93
CA TYR A 114 19.11 3.79 9.49
C TYR A 114 17.91 3.40 8.61
N THR A 115 16.72 3.99 8.84
CA THR A 115 15.53 3.63 8.06
C THR A 115 15.75 3.82 6.55
N LEU A 116 15.26 2.88 5.73
CA LEU A 116 15.40 2.91 4.26
C LEU A 116 14.05 3.07 3.57
N VAL A 117 13.94 4.13 2.77
CA VAL A 117 12.71 4.53 2.05
C VAL A 117 12.99 4.94 0.60
N ARG A 118 12.00 4.74 -0.27
CA ARG A 118 11.99 5.23 -1.65
C ARG A 118 11.27 6.58 -1.71
N MET A 119 11.83 7.53 -2.43
CA MET A 119 11.35 8.90 -2.55
C MET A 119 10.97 9.20 -4.01
N SER A 120 9.77 9.74 -4.22
CA SER A 120 9.35 10.23 -5.54
C SER A 120 9.64 11.73 -5.67
N THR A 121 10.36 12.13 -6.71
CA THR A 121 10.55 13.55 -7.08
C THR A 121 9.28 14.21 -7.62
N ARG A 122 8.24 13.42 -7.94
CA ARG A 122 6.93 13.93 -8.41
C ARG A 122 5.98 14.25 -7.25
N ALA A 123 6.10 13.55 -6.13
CA ALA A 123 5.29 13.77 -4.93
C ALA A 123 5.91 14.88 -4.07
N ILE A 124 5.74 16.14 -4.49
CA ILE A 124 6.47 17.29 -3.91
C ILE A 124 6.03 17.61 -2.45
N ARG A 125 4.83 17.18 -2.02
CA ARG A 125 4.34 17.48 -0.67
C ARG A 125 3.59 16.30 -0.02
N PRO A 126 3.98 15.85 1.17
CA PRO A 126 3.22 14.87 1.93
C PRO A 126 1.90 15.46 2.45
N LEU A 127 0.89 14.62 2.64
CA LEU A 127 -0.31 14.98 3.38
C LEU A 127 0.06 15.25 4.86
N PRO A 128 -0.58 16.25 5.51
CA PRO A 128 -0.31 16.52 6.92
C PRO A 128 -0.75 15.33 7.81
N PRO A 129 0.00 15.03 8.89
CA PRO A 129 -0.30 13.92 9.80
C PRO A 129 -1.74 14.00 10.31
N ARG A 130 -2.50 12.91 10.22
CA ARG A 130 -3.89 12.87 10.72
C ARG A 130 -3.87 12.69 12.24
N ARG A 131 -4.59 13.55 12.96
CA ARG A 131 -4.86 13.32 14.39
C ARG A 131 -5.93 12.27 14.55
N VAL A 132 -5.69 11.27 15.38
CA VAL A 132 -6.61 10.16 15.62
C VAL A 132 -6.86 10.00 17.12
N SER A 133 -8.14 10.00 17.50
CA SER A 133 -8.62 9.62 18.81
C SER A 133 -9.05 8.16 18.83
N GLY A 134 -8.29 7.30 19.52
CA GLY A 134 -8.58 5.86 19.61
C GLY A 134 -7.85 5.03 18.55
N PRO A 135 -8.33 3.81 18.25
CA PRO A 135 -7.66 2.87 17.34
C PRO A 135 -7.51 3.40 15.91
N LEU A 136 -6.45 2.97 15.23
CA LEU A 136 -6.35 3.17 13.77
C LEU A 136 -7.36 2.27 13.05
N ARG A 137 -7.99 2.80 12.00
CA ARG A 137 -9.05 2.13 11.25
C ARG A 137 -8.48 1.66 9.91
N LEU A 138 -8.40 0.35 9.73
CA LEU A 138 -7.84 -0.34 8.57
C LEU A 138 -8.97 -0.96 7.75
N LEU A 139 -9.01 -0.68 6.45
CA LEU A 139 -9.84 -1.40 5.49
C LEU A 139 -8.98 -2.40 4.73
N ILE A 140 -9.31 -3.69 4.81
CA ILE A 140 -8.71 -4.74 3.97
C ILE A 140 -9.63 -4.97 2.77
N ALA A 141 -9.19 -4.57 1.58
CA ALA A 141 -9.88 -4.80 0.31
C ALA A 141 -9.27 -6.00 -0.41
N VAL A 142 -10.07 -7.02 -0.68
CA VAL A 142 -9.61 -8.32 -1.16
C VAL A 142 -10.18 -8.61 -2.54
N ALA A 143 -9.30 -8.76 -3.54
CA ALA A 143 -9.69 -9.23 -4.86
C ALA A 143 -10.18 -10.69 -4.79
N ARG A 144 -11.07 -11.04 -5.72
CA ARG A 144 -11.60 -12.40 -5.85
C ARG A 144 -10.50 -13.45 -5.97
N GLY A 145 -10.58 -14.50 -5.14
CA GLY A 145 -9.62 -15.61 -5.09
C GLY A 145 -8.50 -15.42 -4.06
N TYR A 146 -8.47 -14.30 -3.34
CA TYR A 146 -7.47 -13.99 -2.30
C TYR A 146 -8.05 -14.06 -0.87
N GLU A 147 -9.21 -14.69 -0.69
CA GLU A 147 -9.94 -14.73 0.58
C GLU A 147 -9.12 -15.41 1.68
N ALA A 148 -8.45 -16.52 1.37
CA ALA A 148 -7.59 -17.24 2.31
C ALA A 148 -6.43 -16.37 2.83
N THR A 149 -5.79 -15.59 1.94
CA THR A 149 -4.74 -14.62 2.32
C THR A 149 -5.27 -13.57 3.27
N ALA A 150 -6.50 -13.10 3.03
CA ALA A 150 -7.16 -12.12 3.87
C ALA A 150 -7.71 -12.71 5.18
N ASP A 151 -8.00 -14.01 5.25
CA ASP A 151 -8.34 -14.72 6.48
C ASP A 151 -7.09 -14.86 7.36
N THR A 152 -5.95 -15.31 6.82
CA THR A 152 -4.66 -15.36 7.55
C THR A 152 -4.23 -13.99 8.06
N LEU A 153 -4.37 -12.93 7.26
CA LEU A 153 -4.13 -11.55 7.72
C LEU A 153 -5.12 -11.13 8.83
N GLY A 154 -6.41 -11.46 8.68
CA GLY A 154 -7.43 -11.15 9.67
C GLY A 154 -7.15 -11.82 11.02
N GLU A 155 -6.74 -13.09 11.01
CA GLU A 155 -6.37 -13.86 12.20
C GLU A 155 -5.17 -13.25 12.93
N ALA A 156 -4.11 -12.89 12.20
CA ALA A 156 -2.92 -12.27 12.80
C ALA A 156 -3.19 -10.89 13.43
N LEU A 157 -4.23 -10.18 12.96
CA LEU A 157 -4.64 -8.88 13.50
C LEU A 157 -5.61 -8.96 14.69
N ILE A 158 -6.04 -10.17 15.13
CA ILE A 158 -6.97 -10.34 16.27
C ILE A 158 -6.42 -9.72 17.57
N GLU A 159 -5.14 -9.95 17.90
CA GLU A 159 -4.54 -9.41 19.13
C GLU A 159 -4.40 -7.87 19.10
N PRO A 160 -3.89 -7.22 18.02
CA PRO A 160 -3.97 -5.76 17.86
C PRO A 160 -5.39 -5.18 18.02
N VAL A 161 -6.41 -5.86 17.50
CA VAL A 161 -7.82 -5.44 17.63
C VAL A 161 -8.31 -5.59 19.06
N ARG A 162 -8.02 -6.72 19.73
CA ARG A 162 -8.40 -6.95 21.14
C ARG A 162 -7.69 -5.97 22.09
N ALA A 163 -6.46 -5.57 21.77
CA ALA A 163 -5.72 -4.54 22.49
C ALA A 163 -6.25 -3.11 22.26
N GLY A 164 -7.24 -2.91 21.39
CA GLY A 164 -7.80 -1.59 21.08
C GLY A 164 -6.85 -0.69 20.27
N LEU A 165 -5.84 -1.26 19.61
CA LEU A 165 -4.90 -0.54 18.74
C LEU A 165 -5.48 -0.35 17.34
N LEU A 166 -6.22 -1.35 16.84
CA LEU A 166 -6.80 -1.36 15.50
C LEU A 166 -8.31 -1.62 15.54
N VAL A 167 -9.02 -1.07 14.54
CA VAL A 167 -10.32 -1.56 14.06
C VAL A 167 -10.09 -1.98 12.62
N VAL A 168 -10.50 -3.20 12.28
CA VAL A 168 -10.23 -3.82 10.97
C VAL A 168 -11.54 -4.20 10.32
N ASP A 169 -11.83 -3.56 9.19
CA ASP A 169 -12.94 -3.89 8.31
C ASP A 169 -12.42 -4.68 7.10
N ARG A 170 -13.28 -5.49 6.48
CA ARG A 170 -12.89 -6.28 5.30
C ARG A 170 -13.97 -6.32 4.23
N LEU A 171 -13.55 -6.02 2.99
CA LEU A 171 -14.34 -6.22 1.78
C LEU A 171 -13.81 -7.45 1.02
N ARG A 172 -14.70 -8.41 0.77
CA ARG A 172 -14.47 -9.60 -0.06
C ARG A 172 -14.93 -9.32 -1.49
N ASP A 173 -14.31 -9.97 -2.48
CA ASP A 173 -14.60 -9.76 -3.91
C ASP A 173 -14.57 -8.27 -4.35
N ALA A 174 -13.75 -7.46 -3.67
CA ALA A 174 -13.89 -6.01 -3.63
C ALA A 174 -13.74 -5.36 -5.01
N THR A 175 -14.70 -4.50 -5.37
CA THR A 175 -14.58 -3.58 -6.51
C THR A 175 -13.98 -2.25 -6.09
N ALA A 176 -13.34 -1.55 -7.02
CA ALA A 176 -12.79 -0.21 -6.74
C ALA A 176 -13.87 0.79 -6.29
N ASP A 177 -15.08 0.70 -6.83
CA ASP A 177 -16.18 1.60 -6.47
C ASP A 177 -16.70 1.33 -5.05
N GLU A 178 -16.75 0.06 -4.61
CA GLU A 178 -17.08 -0.31 -3.22
C GLU A 178 -15.99 0.13 -2.24
N VAL A 179 -14.71 0.00 -2.61
CA VAL A 179 -13.59 0.49 -1.79
C VAL A 179 -13.73 2.00 -1.55
N VAL A 180 -14.05 2.78 -2.57
CA VAL A 180 -14.29 4.23 -2.43
C VAL A 180 -15.53 4.51 -1.59
N ALA A 181 -16.64 3.81 -1.85
CA ALA A 181 -17.88 4.00 -1.10
C ALA A 181 -17.70 3.75 0.40
N GLU A 182 -16.95 2.71 0.77
CA GLU A 182 -16.65 2.38 2.15
C GLU A 182 -15.67 3.38 2.77
N LEU A 183 -14.57 3.74 2.10
CA LEU A 183 -13.65 4.77 2.61
C LEU A 183 -14.31 6.15 2.78
N ALA A 184 -15.39 6.43 2.04
CA ALA A 184 -16.18 7.64 2.18
C ALA A 184 -17.32 7.53 3.23
N ALA A 185 -17.78 6.32 3.56
CA ALA A 185 -18.86 6.10 4.51
C ALA A 185 -18.42 6.29 5.97
N GLU A 186 -17.22 5.84 6.31
CA GLU A 186 -16.62 6.01 7.64
C GLU A 186 -15.13 6.39 7.54
N PRO A 187 -14.60 7.21 8.47
CA PRO A 187 -13.19 7.58 8.46
C PRO A 187 -12.31 6.34 8.60
N ARG A 188 -11.51 6.10 7.56
CA ARG A 188 -10.56 4.98 7.48
C ARG A 188 -9.18 5.53 7.18
N HIS A 189 -8.23 5.17 8.04
CA HIS A 189 -6.90 5.76 8.09
C HIS A 189 -5.92 5.05 7.15
N MET A 190 -6.16 3.76 6.92
CA MET A 190 -5.30 2.88 6.15
C MET A 190 -6.14 1.98 5.24
N LEU A 191 -5.65 1.74 4.03
CA LEU A 191 -6.22 0.81 3.06
C LEU A 191 -5.17 -0.27 2.75
N HIS A 192 -5.51 -1.55 2.92
CA HIS A 192 -4.67 -2.68 2.50
C HIS A 192 -5.39 -3.43 1.38
N ILE A 193 -4.81 -3.42 0.19
CA ILE A 193 -5.36 -4.09 -0.99
C ILE A 193 -4.58 -5.37 -1.26
N ILE A 194 -5.29 -6.48 -1.45
CA ILE A 194 -4.71 -7.79 -1.79
C ILE A 194 -5.28 -8.23 -3.14
N GLY A 195 -4.43 -8.50 -4.14
CA GLY A 195 -4.90 -9.05 -5.40
C GLY A 195 -3.88 -9.16 -6.53
N ASP A 196 -4.32 -9.71 -7.66
CA ASP A 196 -3.53 -9.78 -8.89
C ASP A 196 -3.32 -8.41 -9.54
N ILE A 197 -2.12 -8.20 -10.07
CA ILE A 197 -1.75 -7.01 -10.82
C ILE A 197 -1.38 -7.44 -12.23
N GLU A 198 -2.29 -7.18 -13.16
CA GLU A 198 -2.04 -7.40 -14.58
C GLU A 198 -0.93 -6.45 -15.06
N GLN A 199 0.00 -6.95 -15.86
CA GLN A 199 1.00 -6.14 -16.55
C GLN A 199 0.81 -6.29 -18.07
N PRO A 200 -0.12 -5.53 -18.69
CA PRO A 200 -0.33 -5.61 -20.12
C PRO A 200 0.91 -5.11 -20.87
N LEU A 201 1.18 -5.69 -22.04
CA LEU A 201 2.34 -5.34 -22.85
C LEU A 201 2.30 -3.86 -23.25
N ARG A 202 3.36 -3.11 -22.92
CA ARG A 202 3.51 -1.66 -23.16
C ARG A 202 2.43 -0.78 -22.49
N GLN A 203 1.80 -1.22 -21.40
CA GLN A 203 0.88 -0.39 -20.61
C GLN A 203 1.33 -0.32 -19.14
N ALA A 204 0.75 0.62 -18.38
CA ALA A 204 0.91 0.63 -16.92
C ALA A 204 0.24 -0.61 -16.31
N PRO A 205 0.80 -1.17 -15.21
CA PRO A 205 0.16 -2.27 -14.48
C PRO A 205 -1.21 -1.86 -13.93
N ARG A 206 -2.09 -2.86 -13.78
CA ARG A 206 -3.49 -2.69 -13.37
C ARG A 206 -3.85 -3.69 -12.28
N LEU A 207 -4.28 -3.20 -11.12
CA LEU A 207 -4.74 -4.02 -10.01
C LEU A 207 -6.19 -4.48 -10.25
N ARG A 208 -6.47 -5.77 -10.07
CA ARG A 208 -7.80 -6.35 -10.28
C ARG A 208 -8.70 -6.16 -9.05
N LEU A 209 -9.50 -5.09 -9.04
CA LEU A 209 -10.57 -4.87 -8.06
C LEU A 209 -11.93 -4.86 -8.78
N GLY A 210 -12.44 -6.07 -9.03
CA GLY A 210 -13.53 -6.32 -9.98
C GLY A 210 -13.07 -6.06 -11.41
N ARG A 211 -13.08 -4.78 -11.82
CA ARG A 211 -12.40 -4.32 -13.04
C ARG A 211 -10.91 -4.11 -12.77
N ALA A 212 -10.08 -4.20 -13.81
CA ALA A 212 -8.66 -3.84 -13.71
C ALA A 212 -8.51 -2.31 -13.68
N VAL A 213 -7.87 -1.77 -12.65
CA VAL A 213 -7.70 -0.33 -12.39
C VAL A 213 -6.21 0.01 -12.39
N ASN A 214 -5.81 1.04 -13.14
CA ASN A 214 -4.41 1.50 -13.13
C ASN A 214 -4.12 2.46 -11.95
N ALA A 215 -2.85 2.71 -11.63
CA ALA A 215 -2.46 3.51 -10.48
C ALA A 215 -3.00 4.96 -10.49
N ASN A 216 -3.12 5.60 -11.66
CA ASN A 216 -3.69 6.95 -11.78
C ASN A 216 -5.21 6.93 -11.60
N GLU A 217 -5.91 5.95 -12.20
CA GLU A 217 -7.35 5.77 -11.98
C GLU A 217 -7.67 5.55 -10.49
N LEU A 218 -6.82 4.80 -9.77
CA LEU A 218 -6.99 4.60 -8.33
C LEU A 218 -6.70 5.89 -7.54
N ALA A 219 -5.66 6.65 -7.89
CA ALA A 219 -5.38 7.95 -7.26
C ALA A 219 -6.56 8.95 -7.44
N GLU A 220 -7.12 9.05 -8.65
CA GLU A 220 -8.29 9.88 -8.95
C GLU A 220 -9.50 9.51 -8.09
N LEU A 221 -9.71 8.21 -7.85
CA LEU A 221 -10.78 7.68 -6.98
C LEU A 221 -10.55 7.97 -5.49
N LEU A 222 -9.30 8.04 -5.03
CA LEU A 222 -8.94 8.25 -3.61
C LEU A 222 -8.71 9.72 -3.23
N VAL A 223 -8.73 10.65 -4.20
CA VAL A 223 -8.33 12.05 -4.01
C VAL A 223 -9.11 12.78 -2.90
N SER A 224 -10.40 12.47 -2.72
CA SER A 224 -11.30 13.14 -1.75
C SER A 224 -11.29 12.51 -0.34
N LEU A 225 -10.49 11.48 -0.10
CA LEU A 225 -10.47 10.73 1.16
C LEU A 225 -9.52 11.37 2.19
N ASP A 226 -9.98 12.44 2.84
CA ASP A 226 -9.20 13.28 3.76
C ASP A 226 -8.63 12.56 5.00
N ASP A 227 -9.19 11.40 5.38
CA ASP A 227 -8.74 10.57 6.51
C ASP A 227 -7.63 9.56 6.13
N LEU A 228 -7.59 9.12 4.88
CA LEU A 228 -6.65 8.10 4.40
C LEU A 228 -5.23 8.66 4.36
N ARG A 229 -4.24 7.95 4.94
CA ARG A 229 -2.82 8.35 4.92
C ARG A 229 -1.88 7.29 4.37
N LEU A 230 -2.26 6.02 4.45
CA LEU A 230 -1.47 4.90 3.97
C LEU A 230 -2.29 4.04 3.02
N ILE A 231 -1.67 3.64 1.92
CA ILE A 231 -2.14 2.55 1.07
C ILE A 231 -1.09 1.43 1.13
N THR A 232 -1.51 0.20 1.37
CA THR A 232 -0.69 -1.00 1.27
C THR A 232 -1.17 -1.80 0.07
N VAL A 233 -0.27 -2.16 -0.85
CA VAL A 233 -0.57 -2.96 -2.04
C VAL A 233 0.19 -4.27 -1.93
N ALA A 234 -0.54 -5.37 -1.75
CA ALA A 234 -0.02 -6.73 -1.78
C ALA A 234 -0.50 -7.43 -3.05
N GLY A 235 0.43 -7.99 -3.83
CA GLY A 235 0.06 -8.57 -5.12
C GLY A 235 1.19 -9.18 -5.92
N THR A 236 0.80 -9.86 -7.00
CA THR A 236 1.69 -10.56 -7.92
C THR A 236 1.43 -10.09 -9.36
N PRO A 237 2.44 -10.15 -10.27
CA PRO A 237 3.85 -10.47 -10.01
C PRO A 237 4.61 -9.30 -9.34
N SER A 238 5.81 -9.60 -8.83
CA SER A 238 6.63 -8.68 -8.02
C SER A 238 6.90 -7.32 -8.70
N GLU A 239 7.31 -7.36 -9.98
CA GLU A 239 7.63 -6.16 -10.77
C GLU A 239 6.39 -5.27 -10.97
N ALA A 240 5.26 -5.86 -11.32
CA ALA A 240 4.01 -5.16 -11.56
C ALA A 240 3.49 -4.49 -10.27
N CYS A 241 3.61 -5.18 -9.12
CA CYS A 241 3.31 -4.62 -7.80
C CYS A 241 4.20 -3.42 -7.45
N THR A 242 5.51 -3.57 -7.66
CA THR A 242 6.52 -2.52 -7.45
C THR A 242 6.22 -1.27 -8.30
N ILE A 243 5.99 -1.45 -9.60
CA ILE A 243 5.68 -0.35 -10.53
C ILE A 243 4.31 0.29 -10.22
N PHE A 244 3.30 -0.51 -9.87
CA PHE A 244 1.97 -0.01 -9.49
C PHE A 244 2.05 0.88 -8.25
N ALA A 245 2.73 0.42 -7.19
CA ALA A 245 2.89 1.17 -5.95
C ALA A 245 3.69 2.47 -6.14
N ALA A 246 4.78 2.43 -6.91
CA ALA A 246 5.57 3.61 -7.24
C ALA A 246 4.75 4.67 -8.00
N ASN A 247 3.96 4.24 -9.00
CA ASN A 247 3.08 5.14 -9.76
C ASN A 247 1.93 5.68 -8.89
N LEU A 248 1.33 4.86 -8.03
CA LEU A 248 0.25 5.28 -7.14
C LEU A 248 0.74 6.35 -6.17
N HIS A 249 1.90 6.14 -5.55
CA HIS A 249 2.52 7.16 -4.71
C HIS A 249 2.83 8.46 -5.49
N ALA A 250 3.35 8.35 -6.71
CA ALA A 250 3.67 9.50 -7.55
C ALA A 250 2.43 10.28 -8.03
N ALA A 251 1.26 9.65 -8.10
CA ALA A 251 -0.01 10.28 -8.48
C ALA A 251 -0.81 10.83 -7.29
N ASP A 252 -0.81 10.12 -6.15
CA ASP A 252 -1.66 10.40 -4.99
C ASP A 252 -0.94 11.16 -3.86
N GLY A 253 0.38 11.01 -3.74
CA GLY A 253 1.22 11.65 -2.72
C GLY A 253 1.11 11.08 -1.29
N ARG A 254 0.10 10.25 -0.98
CA ARG A 254 0.05 9.46 0.27
C ARG A 254 1.18 8.44 0.33
N ALA A 255 1.51 7.97 1.53
CA ALA A 255 2.48 6.90 1.70
C ALA A 255 1.94 5.61 1.08
N VAL A 256 2.80 4.89 0.34
CA VAL A 256 2.45 3.58 -0.23
C VAL A 256 3.46 2.53 0.22
N ALA A 257 2.97 1.49 0.88
CA ALA A 257 3.73 0.28 1.16
C ALA A 257 3.44 -0.77 0.07
N ALA A 258 4.47 -1.38 -0.52
CA ALA A 258 4.33 -2.46 -1.49
C ALA A 258 4.79 -3.78 -0.86
N LEU A 259 3.99 -4.84 -1.01
CA LEU A 259 4.29 -6.21 -0.62
C LEU A 259 4.32 -7.09 -1.88
N PRO A 260 5.39 -7.00 -2.70
CA PRO A 260 5.49 -7.70 -3.97
C PRO A 260 5.74 -9.21 -3.75
N ASN A 261 4.81 -10.04 -4.21
CA ASN A 261 4.94 -11.51 -4.25
C ASN A 261 5.39 -12.15 -2.92
N ILE A 262 4.85 -11.68 -1.79
CA ILE A 262 5.09 -12.27 -0.48
C ILE A 262 4.00 -13.32 -0.17
N ASN A 263 4.33 -14.38 0.58
CA ASN A 263 3.36 -15.43 0.91
C ASN A 263 2.36 -14.95 2.01
N PRO A 264 1.17 -15.57 2.17
CA PRO A 264 0.17 -15.13 3.14
C PRO A 264 0.64 -15.04 4.59
N THR A 265 1.44 -16.00 5.05
CA THR A 265 2.00 -16.04 6.41
C THR A 265 2.96 -14.88 6.64
N ALA A 266 3.89 -14.66 5.70
CA ALA A 266 4.80 -13.52 5.70
C ALA A 266 4.06 -12.18 5.65
N GLN A 267 3.04 -12.07 4.78
CA GLN A 267 2.19 -10.87 4.70
C GLN A 267 1.53 -10.56 6.05
N ALA A 268 1.03 -11.57 6.74
CA ALA A 268 0.40 -11.44 8.05
C ALA A 268 1.41 -11.07 9.16
N HIS A 269 2.58 -11.72 9.20
CA HIS A 269 3.67 -11.38 10.13
C HIS A 269 4.15 -9.93 9.96
N TRP A 270 4.44 -9.51 8.72
CA TRP A 270 4.83 -8.14 8.42
C TRP A 270 3.73 -7.15 8.82
N SER A 271 2.49 -7.41 8.43
CA SER A 271 1.35 -6.51 8.66
C SER A 271 1.06 -6.30 10.14
N THR A 272 1.17 -7.37 10.95
CA THR A 272 0.94 -7.28 12.39
C THR A 272 1.94 -6.34 13.05
N ALA A 273 3.24 -6.56 12.84
CA ALA A 273 4.29 -5.70 13.40
C ALA A 273 4.20 -4.26 12.87
N PHE A 274 3.98 -4.10 11.57
CA PHE A 274 3.88 -2.80 10.91
C PHE A 274 2.68 -1.97 11.40
N TYR A 275 1.47 -2.55 11.45
CA TYR A 275 0.27 -1.83 11.91
C TYR A 275 0.25 -1.60 13.42
N GLN A 276 0.87 -2.48 14.23
CA GLN A 276 1.06 -2.23 15.67
C GLN A 276 1.99 -1.05 15.94
N ALA A 277 3.10 -0.94 15.21
CA ALA A 277 4.01 0.20 15.32
C ALA A 277 3.29 1.51 14.95
N LEU A 278 2.58 1.55 13.82
CA LEU A 278 1.79 2.71 13.41
C LEU A 278 0.71 3.09 14.44
N ALA A 279 0.00 2.11 15.01
CA ALA A 279 -1.02 2.35 16.03
C ALA A 279 -0.43 2.84 17.36
N SER A 280 0.85 2.52 17.63
CA SER A 280 1.61 3.05 18.76
C SER A 280 2.10 4.49 18.54
N GLY A 281 1.92 5.05 17.34
CA GLY A 281 2.30 6.41 16.97
C GLY A 281 3.65 6.53 16.26
N GLU A 282 4.31 5.41 15.96
CA GLU A 282 5.61 5.41 15.29
C GLU A 282 5.54 6.00 13.88
N PRO A 283 6.62 6.67 13.41
CA PRO A 283 6.80 7.01 12.00
C PRO A 283 6.67 5.78 11.09
N VAL A 284 6.12 5.95 9.88
CA VAL A 284 5.86 4.82 8.97
C VAL A 284 7.12 4.15 8.45
N ASP A 285 8.25 4.87 8.42
CA ASP A 285 9.54 4.31 8.05
C ASP A 285 10.16 3.46 9.17
N ILE A 286 9.93 3.81 10.44
CA ILE A 286 10.23 2.95 11.60
C ILE A 286 9.33 1.72 11.58
N ALA A 287 8.01 1.91 11.40
CA ALA A 287 7.06 0.79 11.29
C ALA A 287 7.43 -0.19 10.16
N MET A 288 7.89 0.32 9.01
CA MET A 288 8.41 -0.51 7.91
C MET A 288 9.63 -1.32 8.36
N THR A 289 10.59 -0.71 9.05
CA THR A 289 11.72 -1.44 9.64
C THR A 289 11.24 -2.52 10.62
N SER A 290 10.29 -2.23 11.52
CA SER A 290 9.73 -3.23 12.45
C SER A 290 9.09 -4.42 11.70
N GLY A 291 8.35 -4.16 10.63
CA GLY A 291 7.80 -5.19 9.75
C GLY A 291 8.87 -6.04 9.05
N ARG A 292 9.96 -5.43 8.56
CA ARG A 292 11.10 -6.15 7.96
C ARG A 292 11.84 -7.01 9.00
N THR A 293 12.04 -6.50 10.21
CA THR A 293 12.64 -7.24 11.33
C THR A 293 11.77 -8.44 11.74
N ALA A 294 10.44 -8.30 11.74
CA ALA A 294 9.53 -9.42 11.97
C ALA A 294 9.68 -10.54 10.92
N LEU A 295 9.81 -10.17 9.64
CA LEU A 295 10.09 -11.13 8.56
C LEU A 295 11.47 -11.80 8.72
N MET A 296 12.52 -11.04 9.05
CA MET A 296 13.87 -11.59 9.28
C MET A 296 13.85 -12.63 10.42
N ASN A 297 13.18 -12.33 11.53
CA ASN A 297 13.03 -13.24 12.66
C ASN A 297 12.21 -14.50 12.32
N ALA A 298 11.31 -14.41 11.33
CA ALA A 298 10.56 -15.54 10.78
C ALA A 298 11.30 -16.31 9.66
N ALA A 299 12.53 -15.91 9.32
CA ALA A 299 13.29 -16.40 8.15
C ALA A 299 12.57 -16.22 6.79
N GLU A 300 11.71 -15.21 6.70
CA GLU A 300 10.94 -14.85 5.50
C GLU A 300 11.68 -13.77 4.65
N PRO A 301 11.23 -13.49 3.41
CA PRO A 301 11.83 -12.47 2.52
C PRO A 301 11.74 -11.01 3.03
N TRP A 302 12.51 -10.66 4.05
CA TRP A 302 12.46 -9.38 4.76
C TRP A 302 12.74 -8.14 3.91
N GLY A 303 13.48 -8.27 2.81
CA GLY A 303 13.72 -7.17 1.86
C GLY A 303 12.68 -7.08 0.73
N ALA A 304 11.60 -7.87 0.74
CA ALA A 304 10.51 -7.70 -0.22
C ALA A 304 9.66 -6.44 0.04
N PRO A 305 9.30 -6.06 1.29
CA PRO A 305 8.48 -4.88 1.56
C PRO A 305 9.19 -3.55 1.25
N GLN A 306 8.56 -2.75 0.39
CA GLN A 306 9.05 -1.43 -0.05
C GLN A 306 8.16 -0.32 0.52
N LEU A 307 8.73 0.85 0.81
CA LEU A 307 7.99 2.02 1.28
C LEU A 307 8.29 3.24 0.41
N TYR A 308 7.24 3.83 -0.14
CA TYR A 308 7.28 5.05 -0.96
C TYR A 308 6.72 6.23 -0.16
N LEU A 309 7.52 7.30 -0.03
CA LEU A 309 7.17 8.52 0.70
C LEU A 309 7.48 9.78 -0.11
N ALA A 310 6.75 10.85 0.22
CA ALA A 310 7.17 12.22 -0.06
C ALA A 310 8.08 12.72 1.08
N PRO A 311 9.07 13.60 0.82
CA PRO A 311 9.97 14.10 1.86
C PRO A 311 9.23 14.78 3.02
N GLY A 312 9.49 14.38 4.26
CA GLY A 312 8.77 14.91 5.43
C GLY A 312 7.42 14.23 5.71
N GLY A 313 7.09 13.15 4.98
CA GLY A 313 5.85 12.38 5.10
C GLY A 313 5.91 11.19 6.06
N GLU A 314 6.93 11.11 6.92
CA GLU A 314 7.19 9.95 7.79
C GLU A 314 6.12 9.80 8.89
N GLN A 315 5.60 10.91 9.43
CA GLN A 315 4.56 10.87 10.46
C GLN A 315 3.17 10.85 9.82
N LEU A 316 2.56 9.68 9.65
CA LEU A 316 1.21 9.56 9.08
C LEU A 316 0.10 9.91 10.09
N PHE A 317 0.27 9.47 11.33
CA PHE A 317 -0.73 9.62 12.39
C PHE A 317 -0.13 10.32 13.60
N ARG A 318 -0.97 11.01 14.38
CA ARG A 318 -0.61 11.55 15.70
C ARG A 318 -1.72 11.22 16.69
N PRO A 319 -1.40 10.58 17.85
CA PRO A 319 -2.37 10.40 18.91
C PRO A 319 -2.95 11.73 19.38
N GLY A 320 -4.25 11.74 19.65
CA GLY A 320 -4.96 12.87 20.26
C GLY A 320 -6.19 13.29 19.47
N GLU A 321 -7.04 14.09 20.12
CA GLU A 321 -8.31 14.51 19.56
C GLU A 321 -8.09 15.29 18.24
N PRO A 322 -8.88 14.99 17.18
CA PRO A 322 -8.96 15.84 16.01
C PRO A 322 -9.26 17.28 16.43
N PRO A 323 -8.68 18.30 15.77
CA PRO A 323 -9.02 19.67 16.10
C PRO A 323 -10.53 19.84 15.88
N ILE A 324 -11.27 20.31 16.90
CA ILE A 324 -12.65 20.74 16.72
C ILE A 324 -12.63 21.75 15.59
N ALA A 325 -13.25 21.41 14.46
CA ALA A 325 -13.32 22.31 13.32
C ALA A 325 -13.89 23.64 13.84
N PRO A 326 -13.24 24.79 13.59
CA PRO A 326 -13.77 26.06 14.05
C PRO A 326 -15.19 26.18 13.51
N VAL A 327 -16.16 26.36 14.42
CA VAL A 327 -17.58 26.52 14.06
C VAL A 327 -17.62 27.52 12.90
N PRO A 328 -18.23 27.17 11.74
CA PRO A 328 -18.22 28.05 10.59
C PRO A 328 -18.67 29.42 11.06
N SER A 329 -17.79 30.41 10.95
CA SER A 329 -18.02 31.74 11.53
C SER A 329 -19.36 32.23 11.02
N GLU A 330 -20.38 32.19 11.89
CA GLU A 330 -21.76 32.39 11.49
C GLU A 330 -21.79 33.75 10.84
N ALA A 331 -22.07 33.75 9.52
CA ALA A 331 -21.73 34.88 8.69
C ALA A 331 -22.31 36.15 9.32
N ILE A 332 -21.42 36.97 9.90
CA ILE A 332 -21.75 38.27 10.42
C ILE A 332 -22.12 39.06 9.18
N ARG A 333 -23.40 38.95 8.79
CA ARG A 333 -24.01 39.81 7.80
C ARG A 333 -23.73 41.21 8.33
N PRO A 334 -22.93 42.04 7.65
CA PRO A 334 -22.87 43.43 8.02
C PRO A 334 -24.31 43.94 7.93
N LEU A 335 -24.85 44.35 9.08
CA LEU A 335 -26.14 45.03 9.14
C LEU A 335 -26.04 46.18 8.14
N ARG A 336 -26.84 46.12 7.06
CA ARG A 336 -26.89 47.17 6.04
C ARG A 336 -27.10 48.49 6.76
N GLN A 337 -26.09 49.35 6.74
CA GLN A 337 -26.26 50.74 7.12
C GLN A 337 -27.32 51.34 6.18
N PRO A 338 -28.39 51.97 6.70
CA PRO A 338 -29.40 52.57 5.85
C PRO A 338 -28.81 53.82 5.20
N ALA A 339 -28.61 53.77 3.88
CA ALA A 339 -28.25 54.94 3.10
C ALA A 339 -29.40 55.97 3.12
N VAL A 340 -29.07 57.24 3.35
CA VAL A 340 -30.03 58.35 3.40
C VAL A 340 -30.54 58.67 1.98
N PRO A 341 -31.86 58.64 1.71
CA PRO A 341 -32.40 59.00 0.41
C PRO A 341 -32.77 60.49 0.33
N LEU A 342 -32.36 61.15 -0.76
CA LEU A 342 -32.83 62.49 -1.14
C LEU A 342 -34.30 62.43 -1.65
N ARG A 343 -35.12 63.40 -1.20
CA ARG A 343 -36.46 63.74 -1.74
C ARG A 343 -36.31 64.32 -3.17
N ARG A 344 -37.27 64.32 -4.12
CA ARG A 344 -38.72 63.98 -4.28
C ARG A 344 -39.05 64.15 -5.81
N PRO A 345 -40.31 64.09 -6.37
CA PRO A 345 -41.64 63.73 -5.82
C PRO A 345 -42.55 62.80 -6.71
N ARG A 346 -43.74 62.43 -6.19
CA ARG A 346 -45.02 62.04 -6.86
C ARG A 346 -44.98 60.84 -7.85
N PHE A 347 -45.71 59.75 -7.60
CA PHE A 347 -47.19 59.65 -7.64
C PHE A 347 -47.78 58.70 -6.56
N THR A 348 -49.11 58.68 -6.45
CA THR A 348 -49.97 57.92 -5.50
C THR A 348 -51.20 57.38 -6.24
N PRO A 349 -52.04 56.48 -5.66
CA PRO A 349 -51.79 55.35 -4.74
C PRO A 349 -52.11 54.01 -5.47
N THR A 350 -52.18 52.84 -4.82
CA THR A 350 -53.40 52.23 -4.24
C THR A 350 -53.04 50.90 -3.54
N GLU A 351 -53.77 50.58 -2.45
CA GLU A 351 -54.13 49.28 -1.81
C GLU A 351 -53.58 47.97 -2.47
N THR A 352 -53.21 46.87 -1.78
CA THR A 352 -53.19 46.40 -0.37
C THR A 352 -52.23 45.16 -0.30
N GLU A 353 -51.97 44.37 0.77
CA GLU A 353 -52.52 44.23 2.15
C GLU A 353 -51.48 43.63 3.16
N VAL A 354 -52.01 43.23 4.33
CA VAL A 354 -51.60 42.29 5.40
C VAL A 354 -50.73 41.09 4.96
N GLY A 355 -49.77 40.56 5.76
CA GLY A 355 -49.43 40.86 7.16
C GLY A 355 -48.19 40.11 7.69
N THR A 356 -47.93 40.25 9.00
CA THR A 356 -46.73 39.78 9.73
C THR A 356 -47.02 38.53 10.61
N PRO A 357 -46.14 38.06 11.53
CA PRO A 357 -44.93 37.29 11.23
C PRO A 357 -44.75 36.02 12.12
N THR A 358 -43.57 35.38 12.04
CA THR A 358 -42.94 34.48 13.05
C THR A 358 -43.59 33.14 13.46
N ARG A 359 -42.86 32.03 13.26
CA ARG A 359 -42.09 31.35 14.34
C ARG A 359 -41.22 30.19 13.81
N ARG A 360 -40.04 30.01 14.41
CA ARG A 360 -39.25 28.75 14.31
C ARG A 360 -39.84 27.71 15.27
N LEU A 361 -39.84 26.42 14.91
CA LEU A 361 -39.01 25.38 15.58
C LEU A 361 -39.35 23.92 15.18
N HIS A 362 -38.32 23.09 15.36
CA HIS A 362 -38.32 21.64 15.62
C HIS A 362 -38.39 20.55 14.51
N THR A 363 -37.30 19.77 14.54
CA THR A 363 -37.20 18.30 14.37
C THR A 363 -37.34 17.68 12.98
N LEU A 364 -36.17 17.41 12.40
CA LEU A 364 -35.93 16.29 11.50
C LEU A 364 -36.32 14.97 12.18
N ARG A 365 -37.35 14.29 11.66
CA ARG A 365 -37.65 12.88 11.96
C ARG A 365 -38.06 12.14 10.68
N ARG A 366 -37.12 11.96 9.75
CA ARG A 366 -37.34 11.12 8.57
C ARG A 366 -37.37 9.64 8.99
N ARG A 367 -38.57 9.12 9.18
CA ARG A 367 -38.83 7.67 9.06
C ARG A 367 -38.65 7.28 7.59
N PHE A 368 -37.83 6.27 7.32
CA PHE A 368 -37.84 5.61 6.01
C PHE A 368 -39.11 4.75 5.91
N HIS A 369 -40.14 5.28 5.25
CA HIS A 369 -41.25 4.45 4.78
C HIS A 369 -40.82 3.77 3.48
N LEU A 370 -40.37 2.52 3.59
CA LEU A 370 -40.23 1.63 2.44
C LEU A 370 -41.60 1.47 1.77
N GLN A 371 -41.68 1.72 0.46
CA GLN A 371 -42.92 1.57 -0.29
C GLN A 371 -43.36 0.10 -0.29
N PRO A 372 -44.67 -0.19 -0.22
CA PRO A 372 -45.19 -1.57 -0.17
C PRO A 372 -44.80 -2.40 -1.42
N GLN A 373 -44.51 -1.74 -2.54
CA GLN A 373 -43.98 -2.35 -3.76
C GLN A 373 -42.60 -3.00 -3.56
N VAL A 374 -41.72 -2.39 -2.76
CA VAL A 374 -40.38 -2.95 -2.44
C VAL A 374 -40.51 -4.19 -1.56
N ILE A 375 -41.43 -4.17 -0.60
CA ILE A 375 -41.73 -5.31 0.28
C ILE A 375 -42.28 -6.48 -0.55
N ALA A 376 -43.20 -6.22 -1.48
CA ALA A 376 -43.73 -7.23 -2.40
C ALA A 376 -42.64 -7.84 -3.30
N LEU A 377 -41.69 -7.04 -3.78
CA LEU A 377 -40.55 -7.49 -4.59
C LEU A 377 -39.60 -8.41 -3.81
N ILE A 378 -39.29 -8.07 -2.54
CA ILE A 378 -38.46 -8.90 -1.65
C ILE A 378 -39.15 -10.25 -1.37
N ILE A 379 -40.46 -10.24 -1.10
CA ILE A 379 -41.24 -11.46 -0.87
C ILE A 379 -41.27 -12.34 -2.14
N ALA A 380 -41.50 -11.74 -3.32
CA ALA A 380 -41.49 -12.48 -4.58
C ALA A 380 -40.12 -13.12 -4.89
N GLY A 381 -39.02 -12.42 -4.59
CA GLY A 381 -37.66 -12.95 -4.72
C GLY A 381 -37.41 -14.15 -3.80
N LEU A 382 -37.81 -14.07 -2.53
CA LEU A 382 -37.69 -15.18 -1.58
C LEU A 382 -38.51 -16.41 -1.97
N VAL A 383 -39.74 -16.21 -2.48
CA VAL A 383 -40.58 -17.30 -2.99
C VAL A 383 -39.95 -17.97 -4.21
N LEU A 384 -39.35 -17.20 -5.13
CA LEU A 384 -38.66 -17.75 -6.29
C LEU A 384 -37.43 -18.59 -5.89
N ILE A 385 -36.64 -18.11 -4.93
CA ILE A 385 -35.47 -18.84 -4.41
C ILE A 385 -35.90 -20.18 -3.77
N LEU A 386 -36.98 -20.17 -2.99
CA LEU A 386 -37.54 -21.39 -2.38
C LEU A 386 -38.04 -22.39 -3.44
N LEU A 387 -38.72 -21.93 -4.49
CA LEU A 387 -39.18 -22.79 -5.59
C LEU A 387 -38.02 -23.43 -6.35
N VAL A 388 -36.99 -22.66 -6.70
CA VAL A 388 -35.79 -23.18 -7.38
C VAL A 388 -35.06 -24.19 -6.49
N SER A 389 -34.97 -23.94 -5.18
CA SER A 389 -34.35 -24.86 -4.22
C SER A 389 -35.07 -26.22 -4.11
N GLN A 390 -36.41 -26.25 -4.26
CA GLN A 390 -37.17 -27.51 -4.22
C GLN A 390 -37.05 -28.33 -5.51
N VAL A 391 -36.86 -27.71 -6.68
CA VAL A 391 -36.70 -28.43 -7.96
C VAL A 391 -35.36 -29.16 -8.05
N ILE A 392 -34.32 -28.69 -7.35
CA ILE A 392 -32.98 -29.28 -7.38
C ILE A 392 -32.85 -30.50 -6.43
N ASN A 393 -33.71 -30.61 -5.41
CA ASN A 393 -33.69 -31.71 -4.44
C ASN A 393 -34.74 -32.78 -4.75
N VAL A 394 -34.49 -33.59 -5.79
CA VAL A 394 -35.22 -34.86 -6.03
C VAL A 394 -34.38 -36.04 -5.55
N PRO A 395 -34.72 -36.70 -4.42
CA PRO A 395 -33.99 -37.86 -3.94
C PRO A 395 -34.45 -39.12 -4.68
N GLY A 396 -33.66 -39.60 -5.66
CA GLY A 396 -34.01 -40.85 -6.36
C GLY A 396 -33.21 -41.19 -7.62
N SER A 397 -31.91 -41.46 -7.49
CA SER A 397 -31.16 -42.20 -8.52
C SER A 397 -30.15 -43.17 -7.90
N ASN A 398 -30.52 -44.44 -7.83
CA ASN A 398 -29.59 -45.52 -7.49
C ASN A 398 -28.55 -45.65 -8.61
N VAL A 399 -27.28 -45.41 -8.31
CA VAL A 399 -26.17 -45.70 -9.22
C VAL A 399 -25.58 -47.06 -8.85
N LEU A 400 -25.71 -48.04 -9.75
CA LEU A 400 -25.01 -49.33 -9.64
C LEU A 400 -23.49 -49.13 -9.80
N PRO A 401 -22.65 -49.91 -9.10
CA PRO A 401 -21.21 -49.90 -9.32
C PRO A 401 -20.83 -50.58 -10.64
N THR A 402 -20.20 -49.84 -11.55
CA THR A 402 -19.61 -50.37 -12.79
C THR A 402 -18.33 -51.17 -12.48
N PRO A 403 -18.10 -52.35 -13.08
CA PRO A 403 -16.92 -53.16 -12.80
C PRO A 403 -15.61 -52.54 -13.34
N VAL A 404 -14.52 -52.75 -12.61
CA VAL A 404 -13.16 -52.33 -12.98
C VAL A 404 -12.65 -53.16 -14.17
N ALA A 405 -12.16 -52.50 -15.21
CA ALA A 405 -11.55 -53.16 -16.36
C ALA A 405 -10.09 -53.56 -16.08
N THR A 406 -9.78 -54.84 -16.25
CA THR A 406 -8.43 -55.40 -16.10
C THR A 406 -7.53 -54.98 -17.27
N PRO A 407 -6.31 -54.45 -17.03
CA PRO A 407 -5.35 -54.22 -18.11
C PRO A 407 -4.62 -55.51 -18.52
N THR A 408 -4.72 -55.86 -19.79
CA THR A 408 -3.99 -56.96 -20.45
C THR A 408 -2.49 -56.64 -20.56
N PRO A 409 -1.57 -57.59 -20.31
CA PRO A 409 -0.13 -57.34 -20.45
C PRO A 409 0.33 -57.31 -21.92
N PRO A 410 1.25 -56.42 -22.31
CA PRO A 410 1.88 -56.45 -23.64
C PRO A 410 2.97 -57.54 -23.73
N LEU A 411 3.18 -58.04 -24.95
CA LEU A 411 4.12 -59.13 -25.24
C LEU A 411 5.60 -58.75 -25.08
N LEU A 412 6.40 -59.76 -24.72
CA LEU A 412 7.85 -59.81 -24.90
C LEU A 412 8.23 -59.73 -26.39
N LEU A 413 9.15 -58.82 -26.73
CA LEU A 413 9.96 -58.85 -27.95
C LEU A 413 11.42 -58.51 -27.59
N ASP A 414 12.36 -59.15 -28.29
CA ASP A 414 13.77 -59.26 -27.90
C ASP A 414 14.58 -57.95 -27.92
N PRO A 415 15.60 -57.81 -27.05
CA PRO A 415 16.52 -56.67 -27.06
C PRO A 415 17.60 -56.80 -28.15
N VAL A 416 17.53 -55.94 -29.16
CA VAL A 416 18.61 -55.75 -30.14
C VAL A 416 19.82 -55.06 -29.47
N ARG A 417 20.99 -55.71 -29.54
CA ARG A 417 22.29 -55.15 -29.08
C ARG A 417 22.87 -54.16 -30.09
N ILE A 418 23.15 -52.91 -29.70
CA ILE A 418 24.21 -52.05 -30.27
C ILE A 418 24.82 -51.21 -29.10
N PRO A 419 26.14 -50.94 -29.03
CA PRO A 419 26.83 -50.75 -27.75
C PRO A 419 27.06 -49.29 -27.31
N VAL A 420 27.35 -49.15 -26.00
CA VAL A 420 27.84 -47.93 -25.35
C VAL A 420 29.37 -47.82 -25.50
N PRO A 421 29.94 -46.68 -25.90
CA PRO A 421 31.38 -46.42 -25.81
C PRO A 421 31.75 -45.87 -24.42
N THR A 422 32.43 -46.69 -23.62
CA THR A 422 33.14 -46.28 -22.41
C THR A 422 34.44 -45.57 -22.76
N LEU A 423 34.69 -44.38 -22.18
CA LEU A 423 35.97 -43.67 -22.26
C LEU A 423 36.42 -43.20 -20.87
N PHE A 424 37.42 -43.89 -20.31
CA PHE A 424 38.35 -43.50 -19.22
C PHE A 424 39.39 -44.65 -19.08
N PRO A 425 40.55 -44.47 -18.42
CA PRO A 425 41.68 -43.62 -18.83
C PRO A 425 43.07 -44.32 -18.70
N THR A 426 44.14 -43.80 -19.33
CA THR A 426 45.53 -44.00 -18.84
C THR A 426 46.54 -43.03 -19.51
N PRO A 427 47.72 -42.76 -18.90
CA PRO A 427 48.69 -41.77 -19.39
C PRO A 427 50.07 -42.35 -19.84
N ALA A 428 50.87 -41.48 -20.49
CA ALA A 428 52.35 -41.54 -20.65
C ALA A 428 52.90 -42.70 -21.53
N PRO A 429 54.19 -42.69 -21.95
CA PRO A 429 55.32 -41.81 -21.58
C PRO A 429 55.28 -40.40 -22.20
#